data_AF-F4MRA0-F1
#
_entry.id   AF-F4MRA0-F1
#
_cell.length_a   1.000
_cell.length_b   1.000
_cell.length_c   1.000
_cell.angle_alpha   90.00
_cell.angle_beta   90.00
_cell.angle_gamma   90.00
#
_symmetry.space_group_name_H-M   'P 1'
#
loop_
_entity.id
_entity.type
_entity.pdbx_description
1 polymer ?
#
loop_
_entity_poly.entity_id
_entity_poly.type
_entity_poly.pdbx_seq_one_letter_code
_entity_poly.pdbx_strand_id
1 'polypeptide(L)'
;MKKLLTILGSVGLVVATSAAVIACGDKSQQKAPDTKPTEETRKEDKEEPKKDDEKTEDKEKKDQIDFSKVEKQIIGNFSPNNKTVPQSDIKKKLAELLKVKESELTDLNVNYEENTGKVTLPRFKKTLEFKFTTKYELGEFKQKNKAVPQSDIKKKLAELLKVKESELTDLNVNYEENTGSVRAKDYPKPFEFKFSVKEENKNK
;
A
#
# COMPACT_ATOMS: atom_id res chain seq x y z
N MET A 1 -46.20 -2.59 -6.52
CA MET A 1 -46.39 -4.05 -6.46
C MET A 1 -45.21 -4.65 -5.71
N LYS A 2 -45.47 -5.19 -4.51
CA LYS A 2 -44.46 -5.86 -3.66
C LYS A 2 -44.18 -7.26 -4.23
N LYS A 3 -42.93 -7.65 -4.37
CA LYS A 3 -42.53 -9.06 -4.50
C LYS A 3 -41.39 -9.34 -3.53
N LEU A 4 -41.80 -9.94 -2.42
CA LEU A 4 -40.99 -10.63 -1.42
C LEU A 4 -40.66 -12.05 -1.92
N LEU A 5 -39.66 -12.66 -1.26
CA LEU A 5 -39.23 -14.06 -1.27
C LEU A 5 -38.17 -14.33 -2.37
N THR A 6 -36.95 -14.74 -2.02
CA THR A 6 -36.66 -16.03 -1.37
C THR A 6 -35.42 -15.95 -0.46
N ILE A 7 -35.60 -16.29 0.81
CA ILE A 7 -34.53 -16.69 1.73
C ILE A 7 -34.37 -18.21 1.58
N LEU A 8 -33.17 -18.64 1.18
CA LEU A 8 -32.67 -20.02 1.27
C LEU A 8 -31.15 -19.82 1.44
N GLY A 9 -30.48 -20.14 2.54
CA GLY A 9 -30.69 -21.26 3.45
C GLY A 9 -29.46 -22.17 3.32
N SER A 10 -28.36 -21.81 3.98
CA SER A 10 -27.22 -22.72 4.18
C SER A 10 -26.41 -22.27 5.40
N VAL A 11 -26.82 -22.79 6.55
CA VAL A 11 -25.99 -22.98 7.74
C VAL A 11 -24.96 -24.05 7.40
N GLY A 12 -23.67 -23.76 7.59
CA GLY A 12 -22.58 -24.70 7.29
C GLY A 12 -21.40 -24.52 8.24
N LEU A 13 -21.55 -25.13 9.43
CA LEU A 13 -20.53 -25.69 10.34
C LEU A 13 -19.20 -24.96 10.58
N VAL A 14 -19.09 -24.42 11.81
CA VAL A 14 -17.83 -24.17 12.51
C VAL A 14 -17.21 -25.51 12.89
N VAL A 15 -15.99 -25.79 12.41
CA VAL A 15 -15.16 -26.86 12.95
C VAL A 15 -13.94 -26.21 13.59
N ALA A 16 -14.05 -25.98 14.90
CA ALA A 16 -12.92 -25.68 15.76
C ALA A 16 -12.23 -27.01 16.11
N THR A 17 -11.17 -27.36 15.38
CA THR A 17 -10.26 -28.41 15.81
C THR A 17 -9.10 -27.77 16.58
N SER A 18 -9.29 -27.66 17.88
CA SER A 18 -8.19 -27.56 18.84
C SER A 18 -7.54 -28.94 18.96
N ALA A 19 -6.36 -29.13 18.36
CA ALA A 19 -5.53 -30.28 18.68
C ALA A 19 -4.39 -29.80 19.61
N ALA A 20 -4.48 -30.27 20.86
CA ALA A 20 -3.49 -30.07 21.90
C ALA A 20 -2.23 -30.92 21.67
N VAL A 21 -1.14 -30.40 22.24
CA VAL A 21 0.18 -30.98 22.52
C VAL A 21 0.26 -32.51 22.52
N ILE A 22 1.21 -33.06 21.75
CA ILE A 22 1.89 -34.31 22.09
C ILE A 22 3.39 -34.02 22.11
N ALA A 23 3.88 -33.67 23.30
CA ALA A 23 5.27 -33.85 23.68
C ALA A 23 5.36 -35.23 24.34
N CYS A 24 5.95 -36.19 23.63
CA CYS A 24 6.57 -37.41 24.18
C CYS A 24 7.23 -38.13 23.00
N GLY A 25 8.39 -37.64 22.56
CA GLY A 25 9.32 -38.42 21.77
C GLY A 25 9.93 -39.52 22.64
N ASP A 26 9.89 -40.73 22.11
CA ASP A 26 10.03 -42.02 22.75
C ASP A 26 11.22 -42.22 23.70
N LYS A 27 10.90 -42.88 24.83
CA LYS A 27 11.85 -43.59 25.68
C LYS A 27 12.03 -45.00 25.10
N SER A 28 13.19 -45.31 24.53
CA SER A 28 13.61 -46.71 24.36
C SER A 28 14.35 -47.21 25.61
N GLN A 29 13.80 -48.31 26.15
CA GLN A 29 14.32 -49.37 27.03
C GLN A 29 15.87 -49.45 27.14
N GLN A 30 16.54 -49.81 28.25
CA GLN A 30 16.31 -50.98 29.11
C GLN A 30 17.27 -50.95 30.36
N LYS A 31 16.90 -51.75 31.36
CA LYS A 31 17.41 -51.96 32.74
C LYS A 31 18.94 -51.99 33.02
N ALA A 32 19.29 -51.58 34.25
CA ALA A 32 20.59 -51.71 34.97
C ALA A 32 20.88 -53.18 35.43
N PRO A 33 22.04 -53.54 36.07
CA PRO A 33 22.45 -53.02 37.39
C PRO A 33 23.98 -52.90 37.72
N ASP A 34 24.23 -52.09 38.76
CA ASP A 34 25.28 -52.16 39.80
C ASP A 34 26.80 -52.21 39.47
N THR A 35 27.53 -51.12 39.79
CA THR A 35 28.71 -51.19 40.69
C THR A 35 29.09 -49.82 41.29
N LYS A 36 29.24 -49.84 42.62
CA LYS A 36 29.77 -48.93 43.69
C LYS A 36 30.50 -47.58 43.40
N PRO A 37 30.50 -46.66 44.40
CA PRO A 37 30.93 -45.27 44.29
C PRO A 37 32.41 -45.04 44.66
N THR A 38 32.98 -43.90 44.25
CA THR A 38 34.21 -43.39 44.86
C THR A 38 34.16 -41.87 44.96
N GLU A 39 34.46 -41.39 46.16
CA GLU A 39 34.51 -40.00 46.63
C GLU A 39 35.61 -39.17 45.94
N GLU A 40 35.63 -37.88 46.32
CA GLU A 40 36.70 -36.87 46.26
C GLU A 40 36.51 -35.77 45.19
N THR A 41 36.65 -34.44 45.41
CA THR A 41 37.01 -33.60 46.56
C THR A 41 36.87 -32.10 46.14
N ARG A 42 36.23 -31.25 46.98
CA ARG A 42 36.45 -29.79 47.27
C ARG A 42 36.20 -28.70 46.20
N LYS A 43 35.34 -27.69 46.51
CA LYS A 43 35.59 -26.28 46.98
C LYS A 43 36.17 -25.34 45.91
N GLU A 44 35.94 -24.04 45.80
CA GLU A 44 35.11 -22.98 46.44
C GLU A 44 35.25 -21.75 45.51
N ASP A 45 34.34 -20.80 45.68
CA ASP A 45 34.17 -19.46 45.09
C ASP A 45 35.37 -18.72 44.45
N LYS A 46 35.05 -17.88 43.45
CA LYS A 46 35.53 -16.49 43.39
C LYS A 46 34.65 -15.58 42.51
N GLU A 47 34.38 -14.41 43.09
CA GLU A 47 33.53 -13.30 42.68
C GLU A 47 33.85 -12.63 41.32
N GLU A 48 32.84 -11.89 40.84
CA GLU A 48 32.78 -11.04 39.64
C GLU A 48 33.95 -10.02 39.47
N PRO A 49 34.07 -9.44 38.27
CA PRO A 49 33.56 -8.07 38.17
C PRO A 49 32.71 -7.80 36.91
N LYS A 50 31.68 -7.00 37.16
CA LYS A 50 30.83 -6.24 36.24
C LYS A 50 31.58 -5.72 35.01
N LYS A 51 31.05 -6.02 33.82
CA LYS A 51 31.13 -5.13 32.67
C LYS A 51 29.72 -4.64 32.36
N ASP A 52 29.50 -3.39 32.71
CA ASP A 52 28.56 -2.51 32.03
C ASP A 52 28.87 -2.58 30.53
N ASP A 53 28.17 -3.44 29.80
CA ASP A 53 27.95 -3.17 28.39
C ASP A 53 26.93 -2.05 28.36
N GLU A 54 27.47 -0.86 28.08
CA GLU A 54 26.75 0.37 27.77
C GLU A 54 25.46 0.01 27.04
N LYS A 55 24.36 0.10 27.80
CA LYS A 55 23.05 0.41 27.26
C LYS A 55 23.26 1.70 26.49
N THR A 56 23.53 1.55 25.19
CA THR A 56 23.44 2.63 24.24
C THR A 56 21.99 3.06 24.37
N GLU A 57 21.76 4.07 25.20
CA GLU A 57 20.61 4.92 25.09
C GLU A 57 20.70 5.46 23.68
N ASP A 58 20.10 4.71 22.75
CA ASP A 58 19.55 5.22 21.53
C ASP A 58 18.62 6.32 22.03
N LYS A 59 19.18 7.53 22.13
CA LYS A 59 18.45 8.76 22.26
C LYS A 59 17.52 8.72 21.07
N GLU A 60 16.32 8.22 21.31
CA GLU A 60 15.15 8.46 20.51
C GLU A 60 15.05 9.99 20.41
N LYS A 61 15.76 10.55 19.44
CA LYS A 61 15.22 11.65 18.68
C LYS A 61 13.90 11.09 18.19
N LYS A 62 12.83 11.38 18.95
CA LYS A 62 11.50 11.43 18.39
C LYS A 62 11.60 12.44 17.28
N ASP A 63 12.03 11.98 16.11
CA ASP A 63 11.73 12.63 14.85
C ASP A 63 10.22 12.74 14.88
N GLN A 64 9.75 13.93 15.21
CA GLN A 64 8.35 14.20 15.42
C GLN A 64 7.71 14.02 14.05
N ILE A 65 7.13 12.84 13.81
CA ILE A 65 6.51 12.54 12.53
C ILE A 65 5.38 13.54 12.32
N ASP A 66 5.46 14.24 11.20
CA ASP A 66 4.42 15.15 10.77
C ASP A 66 3.30 14.38 10.08
N PHE A 67 2.33 13.92 10.88
CA PHE A 67 1.15 13.23 10.37
C PHE A 67 0.21 14.13 9.57
N SER A 68 0.35 15.46 9.67
CA SER A 68 -0.57 16.40 9.00
C SER A 68 -0.48 16.33 7.47
N LYS A 69 0.64 15.82 6.94
CA LYS A 69 0.86 15.61 5.51
C LYS A 69 0.06 14.45 4.91
N VAL A 70 -0.45 13.55 5.75
CA VAL A 70 -1.15 12.35 5.33
C VAL A 70 -2.59 12.36 5.82
N GLU A 71 -2.82 12.66 7.10
CA GLU A 71 -4.13 12.55 7.73
C GLU A 71 -5.18 13.40 6.99
N LYS A 72 -6.11 12.69 6.36
CA LYS A 72 -7.21 13.22 5.54
C LYS A 72 -6.76 14.08 4.36
N GLN A 73 -5.49 14.01 3.98
CA GLN A 73 -4.91 14.76 2.86
C GLN A 73 -4.90 13.95 1.56
N ILE A 74 -4.76 14.65 0.44
CA ILE A 74 -4.44 14.05 -0.86
C ILE A 74 -2.93 13.81 -0.89
N ILE A 75 -2.50 12.55 -0.82
CA ILE A 75 -1.07 12.20 -0.72
C ILE A 75 -0.33 12.23 -2.07
N GLY A 76 -1.08 12.27 -3.18
CA GLY A 76 -0.51 12.36 -4.51
C GLY A 76 -1.46 11.91 -5.62
N ASN A 77 -1.00 12.14 -6.86
CA ASN A 77 -1.57 11.56 -8.06
C ASN A 77 -0.81 10.28 -8.42
N PHE A 78 -1.51 9.18 -8.63
CA PHE A 78 -0.94 7.91 -9.02
C PHE A 78 -1.47 7.51 -10.39
N SER A 79 -0.56 7.45 -11.37
CA SER A 79 -0.89 6.96 -12.70
C SER A 79 -1.29 5.48 -12.62
N PRO A 80 -2.51 5.10 -13.04
CA PRO A 80 -2.91 3.70 -13.03
C PRO A 80 -2.04 2.87 -13.99
N ASN A 81 -1.57 1.71 -13.55
CA ASN A 81 -0.95 0.72 -14.42
C ASN A 81 -1.97 -0.40 -14.68
N ASN A 82 -2.37 -0.59 -15.94
CA ASN A 82 -3.44 -1.52 -16.31
C ASN A 82 -4.74 -1.28 -15.50
N LYS A 83 -5.16 -0.01 -15.40
CA LYS A 83 -6.44 0.44 -14.81
C LYS A 83 -6.52 0.47 -13.27
N THR A 84 -5.47 0.06 -12.56
CA THR A 84 -5.41 0.15 -11.09
C THR A 84 -4.11 0.79 -10.62
N VAL A 85 -4.14 1.44 -9.46
CA VAL A 85 -2.92 1.96 -8.81
C VAL A 85 -2.31 0.87 -7.93
N PRO A 86 -1.04 0.48 -8.15
CA PRO A 86 -0.35 -0.47 -7.28
C PRO A 86 -0.28 0.04 -5.84
N GLN A 87 -0.67 -0.80 -4.88
CA GLN A 87 -0.58 -0.43 -3.46
C GLN A 87 0.86 -0.19 -3.00
N SER A 88 1.85 -0.82 -3.64
CA SER A 88 3.27 -0.56 -3.41
C SER A 88 3.64 0.90 -3.62
N ASP A 89 3.05 1.55 -4.63
CA ASP A 89 3.39 2.94 -4.97
C ASP A 89 2.76 3.90 -3.95
N ILE A 90 1.52 3.60 -3.52
CA ILE A 90 0.85 4.30 -2.41
C ILE A 90 1.68 4.16 -1.13
N LYS A 91 2.12 2.94 -0.81
CA LYS A 91 2.92 2.64 0.39
C LYS A 91 4.25 3.38 0.39
N LYS A 92 4.97 3.39 -0.74
CA LYS A 92 6.19 4.17 -0.95
C LYS A 92 5.96 5.66 -0.70
N LYS A 93 4.88 6.21 -1.25
CA LYS A 93 4.58 7.64 -1.10
C LYS A 93 4.28 8.02 0.35
N LEU A 94 3.52 7.19 1.04
CA LEU A 94 3.24 7.37 2.48
C LEU A 94 4.52 7.34 3.30
N ALA A 95 5.42 6.39 3.02
CA ALA A 95 6.70 6.25 3.71
C ALA A 95 7.58 7.49 3.49
N GLU A 96 7.63 8.02 2.26
CA GLU A 96 8.33 9.26 1.91
C GLU A 96 7.77 10.47 2.69
N LEU A 97 6.44 10.66 2.68
CA LEU A 97 5.78 11.80 3.33
C LEU A 97 6.00 11.81 4.85
N LEU A 98 5.97 10.62 5.47
CA LEU A 98 6.14 10.43 6.91
C LEU A 98 7.60 10.27 7.32
N LYS A 99 8.52 10.15 6.35
CA LYS A 99 9.95 9.89 6.56
C LYS A 99 10.21 8.62 7.40
N VAL A 100 9.47 7.55 7.12
CA VAL A 100 9.61 6.24 7.77
C VAL A 100 9.97 5.17 6.76
N LYS A 101 10.37 3.98 7.21
CA LYS A 101 10.55 2.83 6.32
C LYS A 101 9.18 2.26 5.91
N GLU A 102 9.07 1.73 4.70
CA GLU A 102 7.83 1.06 4.24
C GLU A 102 7.42 -0.11 5.15
N SER A 103 8.38 -0.79 5.78
CA SER A 103 8.11 -1.89 6.72
C SER A 103 7.42 -1.42 8.01
N GLU A 104 7.49 -0.12 8.34
CA GLU A 104 6.81 0.46 9.51
C GLU A 104 5.33 0.76 9.22
N LEU A 105 4.92 0.69 7.95
CA LEU A 105 3.53 0.86 7.51
C LEU A 105 2.86 -0.53 7.40
N THR A 106 1.83 -0.76 8.21
CA THR A 106 1.03 -2.00 8.22
C THR A 106 -0.41 -1.72 7.82
N ASP A 107 -1.15 -2.79 7.53
CA ASP A 107 -2.61 -2.74 7.35
C ASP A 107 -3.07 -1.70 6.31
N LEU A 108 -2.31 -1.55 5.22
CA LEU A 108 -2.68 -0.69 4.11
C LEU A 108 -3.98 -1.22 3.47
N ASN A 109 -5.04 -0.45 3.60
CA ASN A 109 -6.33 -0.73 3.01
C ASN A 109 -6.74 0.41 2.08
N VAL A 110 -7.07 0.11 0.83
CA VAL A 110 -7.32 1.10 -0.22
C VAL A 110 -8.70 0.87 -0.82
N ASN A 111 -9.53 1.91 -0.80
CA ASN A 111 -10.79 1.98 -1.53
C ASN A 111 -10.58 2.74 -2.84
N TYR A 112 -10.51 2.00 -3.94
CA TYR A 112 -10.33 2.56 -5.30
C TYR A 112 -11.60 3.19 -5.88
N GLU A 113 -12.77 2.95 -5.28
CA GLU A 113 -13.97 3.60 -5.74
C GLU A 113 -14.03 5.06 -5.31
N GLU A 114 -13.58 5.34 -4.10
CA GLU A 114 -13.56 6.68 -3.51
C GLU A 114 -12.18 7.34 -3.57
N ASN A 115 -11.16 6.60 -4.05
CA ASN A 115 -9.75 6.96 -3.98
C ASN A 115 -9.32 7.38 -2.56
N THR A 116 -9.70 6.57 -1.58
CA THR A 116 -9.36 6.75 -0.17
C THR A 116 -8.56 5.55 0.34
N GLY A 117 -7.88 5.72 1.47
CA GLY A 117 -7.19 4.61 2.10
C GLY A 117 -6.90 4.85 3.57
N LYS A 118 -6.49 3.78 4.24
CA LYS A 118 -6.02 3.78 5.62
C LYS A 118 -4.71 3.02 5.73
N VAL A 119 -3.84 3.46 6.62
CA VAL A 119 -2.57 2.79 6.93
C VAL A 119 -2.27 2.90 8.42
N THR A 120 -1.74 1.85 9.02
CA THR A 120 -1.39 1.82 10.43
C THR A 120 0.12 1.95 10.60
N LEU A 121 0.52 2.71 11.63
CA LEU A 121 1.89 2.83 12.10
C LEU A 121 1.93 2.31 13.55
N PRO A 122 2.24 1.02 13.76
CA PRO A 122 2.16 0.39 15.08
C PRO A 122 3.07 1.06 16.11
N ARG A 123 4.27 1.50 15.69
CA ARG A 123 5.23 2.25 16.53
C ARG A 123 4.59 3.47 17.20
N PHE A 124 3.63 4.09 16.53
CA PHE A 124 2.93 5.29 17.02
C PHE A 124 1.50 5.00 17.49
N LYS A 125 1.05 3.73 17.46
CA LYS A 125 -0.32 3.31 17.74
C LYS A 125 -1.36 4.17 17.00
N LYS A 126 -1.05 4.52 15.75
CA LYS A 126 -1.85 5.46 14.96
C LYS A 126 -2.25 4.84 13.64
N THR A 127 -3.51 5.04 13.26
CA THR A 127 -4.01 4.77 11.92
C THR A 127 -4.27 6.10 11.25
N LEU A 128 -3.75 6.26 10.04
CA LEU A 128 -3.91 7.46 9.23
C LEU A 128 -4.89 7.17 8.11
N GLU A 129 -5.80 8.10 7.87
CA GLU A 129 -6.67 8.10 6.70
C GLU A 129 -6.09 9.03 5.64
N PHE A 130 -6.24 8.70 4.36
CA PHE A 130 -5.75 9.53 3.27
C PHE A 130 -6.63 9.43 2.02
N LYS A 131 -6.43 10.37 1.11
CA LYS A 131 -7.02 10.40 -0.23
C LYS A 131 -5.92 10.38 -1.29
N PHE A 132 -6.25 10.00 -2.50
CA PHE A 132 -5.35 10.10 -3.64
C PHE A 132 -6.13 10.43 -4.92
N THR A 133 -5.40 10.75 -5.99
CA THR A 133 -5.99 10.95 -7.32
C THR A 133 -5.37 9.99 -8.33
N THR A 134 -6.08 9.75 -9.44
CA THR A 134 -5.71 8.75 -10.45
C THR A 134 -5.81 9.33 -11.86
N LYS A 135 -5.27 10.53 -12.07
CA LYS A 135 -5.26 11.21 -13.36
C LYS A 135 -4.12 10.66 -14.23
N TYR A 136 -4.43 10.33 -15.48
CA TYR A 136 -3.41 9.99 -16.47
C TYR A 136 -2.61 11.24 -16.87
N GLU A 137 -1.29 11.14 -16.73
CA GLU A 137 -0.34 12.13 -17.22
C GLU A 137 -0.09 11.89 -18.71
N LEU A 138 -0.69 12.68 -19.58
CA LEU A 138 -0.56 12.47 -21.04
C LEU A 138 0.74 13.04 -21.61
N GLY A 139 1.45 13.86 -20.81
CA GLY A 139 2.66 14.55 -21.20
C GLY A 139 2.40 15.86 -21.95
N GLU A 140 3.37 16.26 -22.75
CA GLU A 140 3.39 17.53 -23.47
C GLU A 140 2.80 17.37 -24.88
N PHE A 141 1.89 18.27 -25.27
CA PHE A 141 1.34 18.36 -26.61
C PHE A 141 1.74 19.65 -27.31
N LYS A 142 1.83 19.58 -28.64
CA LYS A 142 1.91 20.76 -29.49
C LYS A 142 0.50 21.28 -29.77
N GLN A 143 0.34 22.61 -29.72
CA GLN A 143 -0.90 23.23 -30.17
C GLN A 143 -0.98 23.24 -31.70
N LYS A 144 -2.20 23.17 -32.21
CA LYS A 144 -2.55 23.53 -33.59
C LYS A 144 -3.70 24.52 -33.51
N ASN A 145 -3.55 25.70 -34.10
CA ASN A 145 -4.56 26.77 -34.03
C ASN A 145 -4.94 27.14 -32.58
N LYS A 146 -3.93 27.35 -31.71
CA LYS A 146 -4.07 27.78 -30.30
C LYS A 146 -4.70 26.77 -29.33
N ALA A 147 -4.99 25.54 -29.76
CA ALA A 147 -5.48 24.48 -28.88
C ALA A 147 -4.79 23.14 -29.18
N VAL A 148 -4.78 22.24 -28.20
CA VAL A 148 -4.31 20.86 -28.43
C VAL A 148 -5.42 20.10 -29.16
N PRO A 149 -5.14 19.43 -30.29
CA PRO A 149 -6.15 18.64 -30.98
C PRO A 149 -6.69 17.51 -30.10
N GLN A 150 -8.01 17.40 -29.97
CA GLN A 150 -8.64 16.33 -29.21
C GLN A 150 -8.31 14.94 -29.77
N SER A 151 -8.07 14.82 -31.09
CA SER A 151 -7.61 13.57 -31.71
C SER A 151 -6.26 13.12 -31.15
N ASP A 152 -5.34 14.05 -30.91
CA ASP A 152 -4.00 13.75 -30.39
C ASP A 152 -4.10 13.30 -28.92
N ILE A 153 -4.96 13.96 -28.13
CA ILE A 153 -5.31 13.56 -26.75
C ILE A 153 -5.92 12.15 -26.73
N LYS A 154 -6.92 11.91 -27.58
CA LYS A 154 -7.66 10.64 -27.65
C LYS A 154 -6.73 9.49 -28.04
N LYS A 155 -5.84 9.70 -29.00
CA LYS A 155 -4.81 8.73 -29.40
C LYS A 155 -3.90 8.38 -28.23
N LYS A 156 -3.39 9.39 -27.50
CA LYS A 156 -2.50 9.15 -26.36
C LYS A 156 -3.18 8.37 -25.24
N LEU A 157 -4.45 8.68 -24.96
CA LEU A 157 -5.27 7.94 -24.00
C LEU A 157 -5.47 6.48 -24.43
N ALA A 158 -5.76 6.23 -25.70
CA ALA A 158 -5.94 4.88 -26.23
C ALA A 158 -4.67 4.03 -26.07
N GLU A 159 -3.50 4.60 -26.36
CA GLU A 159 -2.19 3.97 -26.15
C GLU A 159 -1.96 3.60 -24.68
N LEU A 160 -2.18 4.54 -23.75
CA LEU A 160 -1.98 4.33 -22.31
C LEU A 160 -2.94 3.29 -21.74
N LEU A 161 -4.20 3.33 -22.16
CA LEU A 161 -5.25 2.42 -21.71
C LEU A 161 -5.20 1.06 -22.40
N LYS A 162 -4.41 0.92 -23.47
CA LYS A 162 -4.31 -0.27 -24.33
C LYS A 162 -5.68 -0.67 -24.90
N VAL A 163 -6.42 0.32 -25.39
CA VAL A 163 -7.75 0.17 -26.02
C VAL A 163 -7.74 0.81 -27.40
N LYS A 164 -8.78 0.58 -28.20
CA LYS A 164 -8.92 1.28 -29.49
C LYS A 164 -9.45 2.70 -29.26
N GLU A 165 -9.05 3.64 -30.11
CA GLU A 165 -9.61 5.01 -30.06
C GLU A 165 -11.14 5.03 -30.23
N SER A 166 -11.70 4.09 -31.00
CA SER A 166 -13.14 3.92 -31.17
C SER A 166 -13.88 3.48 -29.90
N GLU A 167 -13.17 2.90 -28.94
CA GLU A 167 -13.72 2.47 -27.65
C GLU A 167 -13.72 3.61 -26.62
N LEU A 168 -13.10 4.74 -26.95
CA LEU A 168 -13.12 5.95 -26.14
C LEU A 168 -14.28 6.86 -26.58
N THR A 169 -15.16 7.19 -25.64
CA THR A 169 -16.31 8.07 -25.84
C THR A 169 -16.29 9.23 -24.85
N ASP A 170 -17.12 10.23 -25.08
CA ASP A 170 -17.35 11.33 -24.13
C ASP A 170 -16.07 12.03 -23.66
N LEU A 171 -15.16 12.29 -24.61
CA LEU A 171 -13.95 13.05 -24.35
C LEU A 171 -14.32 14.51 -24.06
N ASN A 172 -14.11 14.93 -22.82
CA ASN A 172 -14.26 16.29 -22.37
C ASN A 172 -12.88 16.88 -22.04
N VAL A 173 -12.59 18.09 -22.53
CA VAL A 173 -11.29 18.74 -22.35
C VAL A 173 -11.50 20.14 -21.80
N ASN A 174 -10.91 20.42 -20.65
CA ASN A 174 -10.74 21.76 -20.11
C ASN A 174 -9.35 22.27 -20.50
N TYR A 175 -9.30 23.18 -21.48
CA TYR A 175 -8.03 23.76 -21.96
C TYR A 175 -7.46 24.85 -21.05
N GLU A 176 -8.24 25.42 -20.14
CA GLU A 176 -7.72 26.41 -19.17
C GLU A 176 -6.85 25.72 -18.12
N GLU A 177 -7.30 24.56 -17.65
CA GLU A 177 -6.57 23.76 -16.66
C GLU A 177 -5.67 22.68 -17.30
N ASN A 178 -5.78 22.48 -18.61
CA ASN A 178 -5.19 21.35 -19.34
C ASN A 178 -5.54 19.99 -18.71
N THR A 179 -6.80 19.84 -18.32
CA THR A 179 -7.36 18.62 -17.73
C THR A 179 -8.50 18.10 -18.57
N GLY A 180 -8.98 16.89 -18.28
CA GLY A 180 -10.16 16.39 -18.92
C GLY A 180 -10.54 15.00 -18.44
N SER A 181 -11.56 14.45 -19.09
CA SER A 181 -12.03 13.10 -18.83
C SER A 181 -12.46 12.40 -20.11
N VAL A 182 -12.39 11.07 -20.11
CA VAL A 182 -12.83 10.22 -21.21
C VAL A 182 -13.50 8.98 -20.65
N ARG A 183 -14.56 8.50 -21.30
CA ARG A 183 -15.14 7.18 -20.99
C ARG A 183 -14.53 6.14 -21.91
N ALA A 184 -14.34 4.94 -21.40
CA ALA A 184 -13.99 3.79 -22.22
C ALA A 184 -15.12 2.77 -22.13
N LYS A 185 -15.36 2.06 -23.23
CA LYS A 185 -16.29 0.94 -23.29
C LYS A 185 -15.96 -0.07 -22.19
N ASP A 186 -16.99 -0.57 -21.50
CA ASP A 186 -16.91 -1.54 -20.40
C ASP A 186 -16.33 -1.00 -19.08
N TYR A 187 -16.13 0.32 -18.94
CA TYR A 187 -15.72 0.95 -17.68
C TYR A 187 -16.82 1.84 -17.12
N PRO A 188 -17.22 1.64 -15.85
CA PRO A 188 -18.30 2.41 -15.24
C PRO A 188 -17.92 3.86 -14.97
N LYS A 189 -16.63 4.12 -14.70
CA LYS A 189 -16.11 5.44 -14.35
C LYS A 189 -15.30 6.04 -15.49
N PRO A 190 -15.42 7.36 -15.74
CA PRO A 190 -14.54 8.04 -16.67
C PRO A 190 -13.11 8.05 -16.14
N PHE A 191 -12.15 7.97 -17.06
CA PHE A 191 -10.74 8.21 -16.77
C PHE A 191 -10.48 9.71 -16.82
N GLU A 192 -9.90 10.24 -15.75
CA GLU A 192 -9.42 11.61 -15.70
C GLU A 192 -8.00 11.71 -16.23
N PHE A 193 -7.66 12.83 -16.84
CA PHE A 193 -6.33 13.08 -17.35
C PHE A 193 -5.92 14.54 -17.20
N LYS A 194 -4.61 14.76 -17.34
CA LYS A 194 -3.99 16.08 -17.45
C LYS A 194 -2.88 16.04 -18.47
N PHE A 195 -2.58 17.18 -19.05
CA PHE A 195 -1.53 17.34 -20.04
C PHE A 195 -0.86 18.71 -19.88
N SER A 196 0.23 18.90 -20.61
CA SER A 196 0.91 20.18 -20.71
C SER A 196 1.00 20.61 -22.17
N VAL A 197 1.14 21.90 -22.38
CA VAL A 197 1.31 22.48 -23.71
C VAL A 197 2.76 22.88 -23.89
N LYS A 198 3.33 22.51 -25.03
CA LYS A 198 4.62 23.01 -25.46
C LYS A 198 4.52 24.49 -25.80
N GLU A 199 5.25 25.33 -25.09
CA GLU A 199 5.43 26.70 -25.50
C GLU A 199 6.16 26.72 -26.84
N GLU A 200 5.51 27.28 -27.87
CA GLU A 200 6.24 27.67 -29.07
C GLU A 200 7.16 28.81 -28.65
N ASN A 201 8.47 28.52 -28.57
CA ASN A 201 9.48 29.55 -28.43
C ASN A 201 9.23 30.60 -29.52
N LYS A 202 8.66 31.74 -29.14
CA LYS A 202 8.65 32.95 -29.95
C LYS A 202 10.08 33.46 -30.01
N ASN A 203 10.94 32.76 -30.75
CA ASN A 203 12.28 33.24 -31.05
C ASN A 203 12.15 34.37 -32.07
N LYS A 204 12.35 35.59 -31.55
CA LYS A 204 12.81 36.85 -32.16
C LYS A 204 11.97 37.45 -33.29
#